data_AF-A0A970PEK7-F1
#
_entry.id   AF-A0A970PEK7-F1
#
_cell.length_a   1.000
_cell.length_b   1.000
_cell.length_c   1.000
_cell.angle_alpha   90.00
_cell.angle_beta   90.00
_cell.angle_gamma   90.00
#
_symmetry.space_group_name_H-M   'P 1'
#
loop_
_entity.id
_entity.type
_entity.pdbx_description
1 polymer ?
#
loop_
_entity_poly.entity_id
_entity_poly.type
_entity_poly.pdbx_seq_one_letter_code
_entity_poly.pdbx_strand_id
1 'polypeptide(L)'
;MKLHHVCAVILGMMLLCSLSAAQVLVTDSGVDVSIAGPGAPAHVIGLERLSHTITLYTGAKKYGLRYIIARDPEKPGVAIPGEGYIGMSDPTGANWYTGGFFDLQLNGKSIGTTPIHSLTGRSSGNRGTADFVFDAPEALVRIRFVALEQGDCLFAQVLLEPKEEITSVRLRTRCYPSGFISDSERHVMTPVRDFTQGEQADLDVANEWWTLYYDRVYDAGFAGPARKGVGPCSMLWLPEQTESVGFTVAGYGIDTGFALKPDALEYRFIFFDHAGTKNADAMEMLQAHGEALRQELADFVFVDPALTEWPLEEKRAEIERVLATMPEEQEMAANYQQWALELEQHFQAVRSAPAGAIMAEAEAARIIADWEAGLPELRLRDLLNRI
;
A
#
# COMPACT_ATOMS: atom_id res chain seq x y z
N MET A 1 -40.68 -38.98 -39.02
CA MET A 1 -40.59 -37.54 -39.32
C MET A 1 -41.05 -36.79 -38.07
N LYS A 2 -40.16 -36.67 -37.08
CA LYS A 2 -39.21 -35.56 -36.81
C LYS A 2 -39.86 -34.47 -35.96
N LEU A 3 -39.71 -34.73 -34.66
CA LEU A 3 -40.08 -34.00 -33.47
C LEU A 3 -38.88 -33.14 -33.04
N HIS A 4 -38.77 -31.88 -33.49
CA HIS A 4 -37.61 -31.03 -33.17
C HIS A 4 -38.01 -29.56 -32.97
N HIS A 5 -38.78 -29.22 -31.92
CA HIS A 5 -39.05 -27.81 -31.57
C HIS A 5 -38.92 -27.50 -30.06
N VAL A 6 -38.30 -28.38 -29.27
CA VAL A 6 -38.05 -28.14 -27.85
C VAL A 6 -36.56 -28.34 -27.56
N CYS A 7 -35.72 -27.39 -27.97
CA CYS A 7 -34.32 -27.35 -27.53
C CYS A 7 -33.65 -25.96 -27.65
N ALA A 8 -34.40 -24.89 -27.92
CA ALA A 8 -33.81 -23.58 -28.22
C ALA A 8 -33.97 -22.52 -27.11
N VAL A 9 -34.51 -22.87 -25.94
CA VAL A 9 -34.76 -21.89 -24.86
C VAL A 9 -33.86 -22.08 -23.64
N ILE A 10 -33.13 -23.20 -23.51
CA ILE A 10 -32.28 -23.47 -22.34
C ILE A 10 -30.80 -23.07 -22.57
N LEU A 11 -30.38 -22.79 -23.81
CA LEU A 11 -28.98 -22.43 -24.11
C LEU A 11 -28.67 -20.91 -24.03
N GLY A 12 -29.66 -20.08 -23.70
CA GLY A 12 -29.52 -18.61 -23.62
C GLY A 12 -29.24 -18.04 -22.22
N MET A 13 -29.27 -18.87 -21.17
CA MET A 13 -29.23 -18.40 -19.77
C MET A 13 -27.89 -18.65 -19.04
N MET A 14 -26.86 -19.22 -19.69
CA MET A 14 -25.57 -19.53 -19.06
C MET A 14 -24.38 -18.65 -19.52
N LEU A 15 -24.60 -17.61 -20.33
CA LEU A 15 -23.53 -16.69 -20.76
C LEU A 15 -23.82 -15.21 -20.47
N LEU A 16 -24.48 -14.97 -19.34
CA LEU A 16 -24.40 -13.68 -18.63
C LEU A 16 -23.73 -13.92 -17.28
N CYS A 17 -22.61 -14.65 -17.26
CA CYS A 17 -21.59 -14.29 -16.30
C CYS A 17 -21.19 -12.87 -16.69
N SER A 18 -21.76 -11.90 -15.99
CA SER A 18 -21.28 -10.52 -15.96
C SER A 18 -19.76 -10.61 -15.90
N LEU A 19 -19.11 -10.24 -17.01
CA LEU A 19 -17.70 -9.89 -17.04
C LEU A 19 -17.60 -8.71 -16.09
N SER A 20 -17.46 -8.99 -14.79
CA SER A 20 -16.95 -8.02 -13.84
C SER A 20 -15.68 -7.52 -14.48
N ALA A 21 -15.57 -6.20 -14.66
CA ALA A 21 -14.31 -5.60 -15.06
C ALA A 21 -13.24 -6.19 -14.15
N ALA A 22 -12.15 -6.63 -14.74
CA ALA A 22 -11.07 -7.19 -13.96
C ALA A 22 -10.58 -6.09 -12.99
N GLN A 23 -10.36 -6.49 -11.75
CA GLN A 23 -10.22 -5.60 -10.61
C GLN A 23 -9.10 -6.13 -9.72
N VAL A 24 -8.35 -5.22 -9.09
CA VAL A 24 -7.35 -5.62 -8.10
C VAL A 24 -8.08 -6.20 -6.89
N LEU A 25 -7.82 -7.46 -6.56
CA LEU A 25 -8.39 -8.07 -5.37
C LEU A 25 -7.65 -7.54 -4.14
N VAL A 26 -8.38 -6.92 -3.23
CA VAL A 26 -7.82 -6.41 -1.97
C VAL A 26 -8.29 -7.27 -0.81
N THR A 27 -7.35 -7.69 0.03
CA THR A 27 -7.63 -8.47 1.23
C THR A 27 -7.00 -7.79 2.43
N ASP A 28 -7.84 -7.50 3.42
CA ASP A 28 -7.42 -7.00 4.71
C ASP A 28 -7.36 -8.19 5.70
N SER A 29 -6.18 -8.46 6.27
CA SER A 29 -6.02 -9.55 7.25
C SER A 29 -6.59 -9.22 8.63
N GLY A 30 -6.99 -7.97 8.86
CA GLY A 30 -7.23 -7.42 10.18
C GLY A 30 -5.95 -7.31 11.01
N VAL A 31 -6.14 -6.90 12.26
CA VAL A 31 -5.08 -6.77 13.25
C VAL A 31 -4.82 -8.12 13.93
N ASP A 32 -3.59 -8.59 13.83
CA ASP A 32 -3.04 -9.73 14.57
C ASP A 32 -2.24 -9.22 15.78
N VAL A 33 -2.49 -9.80 16.95
CA VAL A 33 -1.82 -9.45 18.20
C VAL A 33 -1.12 -10.68 18.77
N SER A 34 0.17 -10.54 19.05
CA SER A 34 1.03 -11.61 19.58
C SER A 34 1.99 -11.05 20.62
N ILE A 35 2.78 -11.91 21.28
CA ILE A 35 3.90 -11.45 22.12
C ILE A 35 5.20 -11.60 21.33
N ALA A 36 6.03 -10.57 21.33
CA ALA A 36 7.34 -10.61 20.68
C ALA A 36 8.24 -11.65 21.35
N GLY A 37 8.52 -12.74 20.63
CA GLY A 37 9.33 -13.85 21.12
C GLY A 37 10.84 -13.62 21.01
N PRO A 38 11.67 -14.64 21.37
CA PRO A 38 13.12 -14.53 21.44
C PRO A 38 13.84 -14.19 20.12
N GLY A 39 13.18 -14.32 18.97
CA GLY A 39 13.73 -13.95 17.66
C GLY A 39 13.51 -12.49 17.27
N ALA A 40 12.77 -11.72 18.07
CA ALA A 40 12.56 -10.29 17.84
C ALA A 40 13.76 -9.46 18.37
N PRO A 41 13.90 -8.19 17.95
CA PRO A 41 14.89 -7.28 18.53
C PRO A 41 14.76 -7.18 20.04
N ALA A 42 15.90 -7.15 20.74
CA ALA A 42 15.96 -7.29 22.19
C ALA A 42 15.09 -6.28 22.95
N HIS A 43 14.94 -5.05 22.43
CA HIS A 43 14.15 -3.99 23.06
C HIS A 43 12.63 -4.17 22.95
N VAL A 44 12.16 -5.11 22.13
CA VAL A 44 10.73 -5.43 22.01
C VAL A 44 10.34 -6.79 22.58
N ILE A 45 11.31 -7.63 22.97
CA ILE A 45 11.01 -8.97 23.51
C ILE A 45 10.09 -8.87 24.73
N GLY A 46 9.03 -9.67 24.74
CA GLY A 46 8.03 -9.70 25.81
C GLY A 46 6.94 -8.63 25.69
N LEU A 47 7.07 -7.67 24.78
CA LEU A 47 6.03 -6.68 24.49
C LEU A 47 4.93 -7.26 23.59
N GLU A 48 3.76 -6.65 23.65
CA GLU A 48 2.68 -6.94 22.71
C GLU A 48 3.10 -6.48 21.31
N ARG A 49 3.10 -7.39 20.35
CA ARG A 49 3.39 -7.14 18.94
C ARG A 49 2.07 -7.12 18.16
N LEU A 50 1.80 -5.98 17.55
CA LEU A 50 0.71 -5.77 16.63
C LEU A 50 1.22 -5.90 15.21
N SER A 51 0.51 -6.66 14.36
CA SER A 51 0.71 -6.59 12.91
C SER A 51 -0.59 -6.61 12.12
N HIS A 52 -0.62 -5.90 11.00
CA HIS A 52 -1.80 -5.76 10.14
C HIS A 52 -1.33 -5.70 8.69
N THR A 53 -1.86 -6.57 7.82
CA THR A 53 -1.42 -6.70 6.43
C THR A 53 -2.58 -6.45 5.48
N ILE A 54 -2.36 -5.55 4.51
CA ILE A 54 -3.21 -5.39 3.33
C ILE A 54 -2.54 -6.08 2.14
N THR A 55 -3.24 -6.98 1.47
CA THR A 55 -2.80 -7.60 0.23
C THR A 55 -3.50 -6.97 -0.97
N LEU A 56 -2.73 -6.62 -2.00
CA LEU A 56 -3.20 -6.16 -3.31
C LEU A 56 -2.81 -7.20 -4.36
N TYR A 57 -3.77 -7.87 -4.98
CA TYR A 57 -3.53 -8.82 -6.07
C TYR A 57 -4.03 -8.26 -7.40
N THR A 58 -3.11 -7.97 -8.31
CA THR A 58 -3.40 -7.28 -9.58
C THR A 58 -3.89 -8.21 -10.69
N GLY A 59 -3.88 -9.53 -10.46
CA GLY A 59 -4.02 -10.53 -11.52
C GLY A 59 -2.68 -10.97 -12.10
N ALA A 60 -1.68 -10.09 -12.12
CA ALA A 60 -0.31 -10.39 -12.52
C ALA A 60 0.61 -10.62 -11.31
N LYS A 61 0.41 -9.86 -10.23
CA LYS A 61 1.30 -9.85 -9.07
C LYS A 61 0.52 -9.67 -7.77
N LYS A 62 1.11 -10.16 -6.67
CA LYS A 62 0.60 -10.01 -5.31
C LYS A 62 1.57 -9.15 -4.52
N TYR A 63 1.06 -8.06 -3.93
CA TYR A 63 1.78 -7.24 -2.98
C TYR A 63 1.15 -7.35 -1.62
N GLY A 64 1.97 -7.55 -0.60
CA GLY A 64 1.54 -7.57 0.80
C GLY A 64 2.18 -6.40 1.51
N LEU A 65 1.39 -5.47 2.02
CA LEU A 65 1.85 -4.28 2.72
C LEU A 65 1.50 -4.43 4.20
N ARG A 66 2.51 -4.38 5.05
CA ARG A 66 2.41 -4.75 6.45
C ARG A 66 2.73 -3.57 7.35
N TYR A 67 1.85 -3.28 8.29
CA TYR A 67 2.19 -2.51 9.49
C TYR A 67 2.61 -3.46 10.61
N ILE A 68 3.70 -3.17 11.31
CA ILE A 68 4.16 -3.95 12.46
C ILE A 68 4.84 -3.07 13.51
N ILE A 69 4.38 -3.17 14.76
CA ILE A 69 5.00 -2.48 15.90
C ILE A 69 4.92 -3.35 17.15
N ALA A 70 5.74 -3.04 18.15
CA ALA A 70 5.48 -3.42 19.53
C ALA A 70 4.78 -2.29 20.29
N ARG A 71 4.05 -2.65 21.34
CA ARG A 71 3.35 -1.76 22.27
C ARG A 71 3.78 -2.08 23.68
N ASP A 72 4.06 -1.03 24.44
CA ASP A 72 4.31 -1.10 25.87
C ASP A 72 3.04 -0.61 26.60
N PRO A 73 2.37 -1.46 27.40
CA PRO A 73 1.21 -1.05 28.18
C PRO A 73 1.48 0.12 29.13
N GLU A 74 2.74 0.33 29.53
CA GLU A 74 3.14 1.48 30.36
C GLU A 74 3.22 2.79 29.56
N LYS A 75 3.16 2.71 28.21
CA LYS A 75 3.25 3.84 27.27
C LYS A 75 2.23 3.70 26.12
N PRO A 76 0.91 3.76 26.40
CA PRO A 76 -0.15 3.41 25.43
C PRO A 76 -0.25 4.33 24.19
N GLY A 77 0.51 5.44 24.13
CA GLY A 77 0.58 6.35 22.98
C GLY A 77 1.86 6.22 22.15
N VAL A 78 2.74 5.25 22.44
CA VAL A 78 4.02 5.09 21.75
C VAL A 78 4.03 3.78 20.97
N ALA A 79 4.27 3.88 19.67
CA ALA A 79 4.62 2.72 18.86
C ALA A 79 6.12 2.45 18.99
N ILE A 80 6.50 1.18 19.13
CA ILE A 80 7.89 0.77 19.27
C ILE A 80 8.24 -0.13 18.08
N PRO A 81 8.79 0.44 16.99
CA PRO A 81 9.31 -0.36 15.88
C PRO A 81 10.36 -1.36 16.39
N GLY A 82 10.23 -2.62 15.99
CA GLY A 82 11.27 -3.62 16.21
C GLY A 82 12.45 -3.36 15.28
N GLU A 83 12.24 -3.58 13.98
CA GLU A 83 13.24 -3.41 12.93
C GLU A 83 12.88 -2.26 11.96
N GLY A 84 11.58 -2.00 11.83
CA GLY A 84 10.90 -0.87 11.20
C GLY A 84 9.39 -1.02 11.42
N TYR A 85 8.55 -0.39 10.59
CA TYR A 85 7.09 -0.39 10.82
C TYR A 85 6.22 -0.56 9.58
N ILE A 86 6.62 -0.07 8.39
CA ILE A 86 5.95 -0.39 7.11
C ILE A 86 6.84 -1.36 6.33
N GLY A 87 6.34 -2.58 6.14
CA GLY A 87 7.01 -3.68 5.45
C GLY A 87 6.31 -4.12 4.18
N MET A 88 7.03 -4.84 3.32
CA MET A 88 6.44 -5.54 2.17
C MET A 88 6.61 -7.06 2.37
N SER A 89 5.51 -7.80 2.57
CA SER A 89 5.54 -9.24 2.85
C SER A 89 5.47 -10.12 1.60
N ASP A 90 4.86 -9.61 0.54
CA ASP A 90 4.73 -10.27 -0.75
C ASP A 90 5.15 -9.30 -1.85
N PRO A 91 5.69 -9.77 -2.98
CA PRO A 91 5.89 -11.17 -3.39
C PRO A 91 6.87 -12.00 -2.55
N THR A 92 7.82 -11.34 -1.87
CA THR A 92 8.78 -11.96 -0.97
C THR A 92 9.09 -11.02 0.19
N GLY A 93 9.43 -11.54 1.36
CA GLY A 93 9.77 -10.70 2.51
C GLY A 93 11.19 -10.12 2.50
N ALA A 94 12.02 -10.52 1.54
CA ALA A 94 13.43 -10.12 1.46
C ALA A 94 13.64 -8.85 0.63
N ASN A 95 13.21 -8.85 -0.64
CA ASN A 95 13.43 -7.77 -1.60
C ASN A 95 13.11 -6.41 -0.99
N TRP A 96 11.84 -6.04 -0.86
CA TRP A 96 11.46 -4.97 0.05
C TRP A 96 11.20 -5.57 1.42
N TYR A 97 11.93 -5.10 2.43
CA TYR A 97 11.96 -5.80 3.71
C TYR A 97 10.60 -5.86 4.42
N THR A 98 10.14 -7.08 4.75
CA THR A 98 8.84 -7.30 5.42
C THR A 98 8.73 -6.70 6.82
N GLY A 99 9.84 -6.47 7.52
CA GLY A 99 9.86 -5.90 8.87
C GLY A 99 9.87 -4.38 8.90
N GLY A 100 10.07 -3.71 7.76
CA GLY A 100 10.30 -2.26 7.72
C GLY A 100 11.13 -1.81 6.53
N PHE A 101 10.55 -1.80 5.33
CA PHE A 101 11.22 -1.30 4.13
C PHE A 101 11.05 0.21 3.96
N PHE A 102 10.12 0.85 4.65
CA PHE A 102 9.76 2.26 4.44
C PHE A 102 9.72 2.99 5.79
N ASP A 103 10.65 3.94 6.01
CA ASP A 103 10.74 4.76 7.21
C ASP A 103 10.74 6.25 6.84
N LEU A 104 9.65 6.95 7.14
CA LEU A 104 9.51 8.38 6.97
C LEU A 104 9.87 9.10 8.27
N GLN A 105 10.69 10.14 8.14
CA GLN A 105 11.09 11.01 9.24
C GLN A 105 10.76 12.46 8.93
N LEU A 106 10.13 13.13 9.89
CA LEU A 106 9.82 14.55 9.86
C LEU A 106 10.64 15.24 10.96
N ASN A 107 11.31 16.35 10.62
CA ASN A 107 12.13 17.11 11.58
C ASN A 107 13.13 16.21 12.37
N GLY A 108 13.65 15.17 11.73
CA GLY A 108 14.60 14.21 12.31
C GLY A 108 13.99 13.11 13.18
N LYS A 109 12.66 12.99 13.27
CA LYS A 109 11.98 11.95 14.05
C LYS A 109 11.19 11.01 13.13
N SER A 110 11.30 9.71 13.36
CA SER A 110 10.50 8.71 12.64
C SER A 110 9.04 8.76 13.06
N ILE A 111 8.15 8.81 12.07
CA ILE A 111 6.70 8.71 12.30
C ILE A 111 6.31 7.30 12.80
N GLY A 112 7.19 6.30 12.63
CA GLY A 112 6.96 4.93 13.11
C GLY A 112 6.89 4.83 14.64
N THR A 113 7.25 5.89 15.36
CA THR A 113 7.06 5.99 16.82
C THR A 113 5.66 6.44 17.23
N THR A 114 4.85 6.88 16.27
CA THR A 114 3.43 7.18 16.42
C THR A 114 2.59 5.96 16.05
N PRO A 115 1.65 5.50 16.89
CA PRO A 115 0.69 4.47 16.49
C PRO A 115 -0.08 4.90 15.23
N ILE A 116 -0.22 3.98 14.29
CA ILE A 116 -1.07 4.20 13.11
C ILE A 116 -2.50 4.55 13.56
N HIS A 117 -3.07 5.58 12.94
CA HIS A 117 -4.47 5.95 13.14
C HIS A 117 -5.37 4.95 12.44
N SER A 118 -5.11 4.71 11.15
CA SER A 118 -5.87 3.75 10.34
C SER A 118 -4.98 3.10 9.28
N LEU A 119 -5.20 1.80 9.07
CA LEU A 119 -4.72 1.06 7.91
C LEU A 119 -5.93 0.46 7.20
N THR A 120 -6.14 0.84 5.94
CA THR A 120 -7.31 0.39 5.17
C THR A 120 -6.89 -0.06 3.78
N GLY A 121 -7.42 -1.20 3.34
CA GLY A 121 -7.34 -1.68 1.97
C GLY A 121 -8.67 -1.48 1.24
N ARG A 122 -8.64 -0.99 -0.01
CA ARG A 122 -9.85 -0.82 -0.83
C ARG A 122 -9.60 -1.18 -2.28
N SER A 123 -10.65 -1.65 -2.96
CA SER A 123 -10.63 -1.86 -4.39
C SER A 123 -11.67 -0.99 -5.08
N SER A 124 -11.26 -0.27 -6.13
CA SER A 124 -12.12 0.64 -6.87
C SER A 124 -11.74 0.66 -8.35
N GLY A 125 -12.68 0.31 -9.23
CA GLY A 125 -12.43 0.18 -10.65
C GLY A 125 -11.28 -0.80 -10.94
N ASN A 126 -10.25 -0.33 -11.65
CA ASN A 126 -9.06 -1.10 -11.98
C ASN A 126 -7.92 -0.94 -10.95
N ARG A 127 -8.21 -0.48 -9.74
CA ARG A 127 -7.20 -0.13 -8.73
C ARG A 127 -7.42 -0.83 -7.41
N GLY A 128 -6.32 -1.16 -6.74
CA GLY A 128 -6.32 -1.52 -5.33
C GLY A 128 -5.44 -0.55 -4.56
N THR A 129 -5.93 -0.07 -3.43
CA THR A 129 -5.29 0.95 -2.60
C THR A 129 -5.05 0.41 -1.21
N ALA A 130 -3.89 0.72 -0.63
CA ALA A 130 -3.62 0.54 0.80
C ALA A 130 -3.17 1.88 1.39
N ASP A 131 -3.89 2.37 2.39
CA ASP A 131 -3.63 3.64 3.07
C ASP A 131 -3.11 3.41 4.48
N PHE A 132 -1.97 4.01 4.80
CA PHE A 132 -1.42 4.11 6.14
C PHE A 132 -1.55 5.56 6.59
N VAL A 133 -2.34 5.83 7.62
CA VAL A 133 -2.55 7.19 8.14
C VAL A 133 -1.98 7.33 9.53
N PHE A 134 -1.15 8.34 9.75
CA PHE A 134 -0.53 8.65 11.03
C PHE A 134 -0.91 10.07 11.46
N ASP A 135 -1.28 10.20 12.73
CA ASP A 135 -1.48 11.49 13.38
C ASP A 135 -0.21 11.90 14.16
N ALA A 136 0.90 12.08 13.43
CA ALA A 136 2.18 12.41 14.05
C ALA A 136 2.16 13.82 14.67
N PRO A 137 3.00 14.09 15.69
CA PRO A 137 3.08 15.43 16.28
C PRO A 137 3.35 16.53 15.26
N GLU A 138 4.21 16.26 14.28
CA GLU A 138 4.67 17.22 13.26
C GLU A 138 3.62 17.47 12.16
N ALA A 139 2.88 16.44 11.75
CA ALA A 139 1.93 16.48 10.64
C ALA A 139 0.94 15.32 10.70
N LEU A 140 -0.24 15.50 10.09
CA LEU A 140 -1.01 14.37 9.59
C LEU A 140 -0.28 13.81 8.35
N VAL A 141 -0.09 12.50 8.31
CA VAL A 141 0.66 11.82 7.25
C VAL A 141 -0.19 10.71 6.65
N ARG A 142 -0.31 10.69 5.32
CA ARG A 142 -0.81 9.54 4.58
C ARG A 142 0.30 8.95 3.73
N ILE A 143 0.50 7.64 3.85
CA ILE A 143 1.30 6.85 2.91
C ILE A 143 0.33 5.93 2.17
N ARG A 144 0.09 6.23 0.90
CA ARG A 144 -0.82 5.50 0.02
C ARG A 144 -0.03 4.66 -0.96
N PHE A 145 -0.34 3.37 -1.04
CA PHE A 145 0.14 2.50 -2.12
C PHE A 145 -1.03 2.16 -3.04
N VAL A 146 -0.79 2.22 -4.36
CA VAL A 146 -1.78 1.91 -5.39
C VAL A 146 -1.19 0.88 -6.34
N ALA A 147 -1.92 -0.23 -6.50
CA ALA A 147 -1.67 -1.21 -7.55
C ALA A 147 -2.73 -1.05 -8.64
N LEU A 148 -2.33 -1.18 -9.89
CA LEU A 148 -3.23 -1.22 -11.03
C LEU A 148 -3.49 -2.66 -11.46
N GLU A 149 -4.67 -2.90 -12.04
CA GLU A 149 -5.03 -4.17 -12.66
C GLU A 149 -3.99 -4.57 -13.73
N GLN A 150 -3.59 -5.85 -13.71
CA GLN A 150 -2.49 -6.42 -14.50
C GLN A 150 -1.11 -5.75 -14.31
N GLY A 151 -1.01 -4.75 -13.44
CA GLY A 151 0.24 -4.06 -13.14
C GLY A 151 1.20 -4.93 -12.32
N ASP A 152 2.47 -4.61 -12.43
CA ASP A 152 3.60 -5.30 -11.79
C ASP A 152 4.46 -4.34 -10.94
N CYS A 153 3.87 -3.22 -10.53
CA CYS A 153 4.46 -2.25 -9.60
C CYS A 153 3.44 -1.70 -8.61
N LEU A 154 3.96 -1.05 -7.56
CA LEU A 154 3.18 -0.21 -6.65
C LEU A 154 3.56 1.25 -6.86
N PHE A 155 2.58 2.07 -7.19
CA PHE A 155 2.69 3.52 -7.05
C PHE A 155 2.55 3.87 -5.58
N ALA A 156 3.38 4.78 -5.06
CA ALA A 156 3.31 5.22 -3.68
C ALA A 156 3.30 6.75 -3.60
N GLN A 157 2.47 7.28 -2.69
CA GLN A 157 2.40 8.70 -2.36
C GLN A 157 2.55 8.87 -0.85
N VAL A 158 3.44 9.77 -0.45
CA VAL A 158 3.44 10.38 0.88
C VAL A 158 2.77 11.74 0.75
N LEU A 159 1.73 11.99 1.53
CA LEU A 159 1.07 13.30 1.62
C LEU A 159 1.15 13.80 3.07
N LEU A 160 1.52 15.07 3.23
CA LEU A 160 1.68 15.73 4.52
C LEU A 160 0.69 16.88 4.68
N GLU A 161 0.09 16.97 5.86
CA GLU A 161 -0.64 18.15 6.34
C GLU A 161 0.03 18.64 7.61
N PRO A 162 0.96 19.61 7.49
CA PRO A 162 1.76 20.09 8.61
C PRO A 162 0.91 20.69 9.74
N LYS A 163 1.24 20.32 10.98
CA LYS A 163 0.72 20.96 12.21
C LYS A 163 1.67 22.02 12.74
N GLU A 164 2.95 21.88 12.38
CA GLU A 164 4.04 22.82 12.63
C GLU A 164 4.90 22.96 11.36
N GLU A 165 5.90 23.83 11.39
CA GLU A 165 6.82 23.98 10.26
C GLU A 165 7.63 22.69 10.02
N ILE A 166 7.60 22.21 8.77
CA ILE A 166 8.44 21.09 8.34
C ILE A 166 9.75 21.65 7.79
N THR A 167 10.84 21.38 8.50
CA THR A 167 12.19 21.85 8.14
C THR A 167 13.05 20.76 7.50
N SER A 168 12.67 19.49 7.67
CA SER A 168 13.32 18.37 6.99
C SER A 168 12.35 17.22 6.80
N VAL A 169 12.38 16.60 5.62
CA VAL A 169 11.72 15.33 5.34
C VAL A 169 12.77 14.34 4.88
N ARG A 170 12.85 13.18 5.53
CA ARG A 170 13.74 12.09 5.13
C ARG A 170 12.96 10.82 4.95
N LEU A 171 13.26 10.10 3.88
CA LEU A 171 12.81 8.73 3.67
C LEU A 171 14.02 7.82 3.73
N ARG A 172 13.90 6.69 4.43
CA ARG A 172 14.82 5.56 4.29
C ARG A 172 14.07 4.38 3.74
N THR A 173 14.60 3.77 2.69
CA THR A 173 14.13 2.48 2.19
C THR A 173 15.13 1.38 2.53
N ARG A 174 14.65 0.15 2.75
CA ARG A 174 15.49 -1.02 3.05
C ARG A 174 15.16 -2.22 2.17
N CYS A 175 16.18 -2.81 1.56
CA CYS A 175 16.02 -4.01 0.75
C CYS A 175 17.06 -5.11 1.02
N TYR A 176 16.67 -6.36 0.72
CA TYR A 176 17.53 -7.54 0.69
C TYR A 176 17.39 -8.22 -0.68
N PRO A 177 18.06 -7.69 -1.72
CA PRO A 177 17.91 -8.18 -3.08
C PRO A 177 18.19 -9.67 -3.16
N SER A 178 17.33 -10.41 -3.86
CA SER A 178 17.44 -11.85 -4.05
C SER A 178 17.33 -12.74 -2.81
N GLY A 179 17.32 -12.19 -1.59
CA GLY A 179 17.15 -12.94 -0.35
C GLY A 179 17.96 -12.42 0.84
N PHE A 180 17.70 -13.01 2.00
CA PHE A 180 18.49 -12.81 3.23
C PHE A 180 19.84 -13.55 3.16
N ILE A 181 20.76 -13.05 2.35
CA ILE A 181 22.04 -13.71 2.00
C ILE A 181 23.21 -12.84 2.46
N SER A 182 24.16 -13.44 3.18
CA SER A 182 25.28 -12.73 3.84
C SER A 182 26.63 -12.81 3.11
N ASP A 183 26.81 -13.79 2.23
CA ASP A 183 27.94 -13.96 1.31
C ASP A 183 27.47 -13.62 -0.12
N SER A 184 26.84 -12.46 -0.22
CA SER A 184 26.23 -11.94 -1.43
C SER A 184 27.27 -11.33 -2.39
N GLU A 185 26.87 -11.11 -3.64
CA GLU A 185 27.56 -10.22 -4.58
C GLU A 185 26.56 -9.16 -5.01
N ARG A 186 26.30 -8.22 -4.08
CA ARG A 186 25.27 -7.21 -4.27
C ARG A 186 25.71 -6.05 -5.11
N HIS A 187 24.73 -5.55 -5.85
CA HIS A 187 24.88 -4.43 -6.74
C HIS A 187 23.70 -3.47 -6.62
N VAL A 188 23.98 -2.22 -6.96
CA VAL A 188 22.95 -1.20 -7.19
C VAL A 188 23.23 -0.57 -8.55
N MET A 189 22.33 -0.78 -9.49
CA MET A 189 22.38 -0.14 -10.79
C MET A 189 21.48 1.09 -10.82
N THR A 190 21.97 2.14 -11.48
CA THR A 190 21.27 3.40 -11.76
C THR A 190 21.20 3.60 -13.28
N PRO A 191 20.53 4.64 -13.80
CA PRO A 191 20.60 4.99 -15.21
C PRO A 191 22.03 5.17 -15.75
N VAL A 192 22.97 5.59 -14.91
CA VAL A 192 24.30 6.05 -15.33
C VAL A 192 25.39 5.02 -15.03
N ARG A 193 25.29 4.31 -13.90
CA ARG A 193 26.37 3.48 -13.35
C ARG A 193 25.85 2.31 -12.53
N ASP A 194 26.70 1.31 -12.39
CA ASP A 194 26.47 0.12 -11.55
C ASP A 194 27.52 0.09 -10.44
N PHE A 195 27.05 -0.02 -9.20
CA PHE A 195 27.85 -0.05 -7.99
C PHE A 195 27.91 -1.45 -7.42
N THR A 196 29.09 -1.86 -7.00
CA THR A 196 29.39 -3.15 -6.41
C THR A 196 29.41 -3.09 -4.88
N GLN A 197 29.33 -4.25 -4.26
CA GLN A 197 29.39 -4.38 -2.81
C GLN A 197 30.61 -3.70 -2.19
N GLY A 198 30.36 -2.87 -1.17
CA GLY A 198 31.37 -2.08 -0.46
C GLY A 198 31.47 -0.64 -0.95
N GLU A 199 30.89 -0.31 -2.10
CA GLU A 199 30.84 1.06 -2.59
C GLU A 199 29.75 1.89 -1.90
N GLN A 200 30.01 3.19 -1.78
CA GLN A 200 29.06 4.20 -1.31
C GLN A 200 28.81 5.19 -2.44
N ALA A 201 27.57 5.66 -2.53
CA ALA A 201 27.16 6.60 -3.56
C ALA A 201 26.31 7.73 -2.97
N ASP A 202 26.61 8.94 -3.41
CA ASP A 202 25.65 10.04 -3.50
C ASP A 202 25.27 10.17 -4.98
N LEU A 203 23.97 10.18 -5.27
CA LEU A 203 23.44 10.16 -6.63
C LEU A 203 23.27 11.58 -7.19
N ASP A 204 23.50 11.71 -8.49
CA ASP A 204 23.02 12.87 -9.24
C ASP A 204 21.51 12.73 -9.45
N VAL A 205 20.73 13.31 -8.55
CA VAL A 205 19.26 13.20 -8.52
C VAL A 205 18.60 13.54 -9.86
N ALA A 206 19.19 14.44 -10.66
CA ALA A 206 18.65 14.82 -11.96
C ALA A 206 18.79 13.72 -13.01
N ASN A 207 19.83 12.89 -12.92
CA ASN A 207 20.19 11.88 -13.91
C ASN A 207 20.05 10.43 -13.40
N GLU A 208 19.96 10.23 -12.09
CA GLU A 208 19.96 8.92 -11.42
C GLU A 208 18.71 8.77 -10.54
N TRP A 209 17.52 8.76 -11.16
CA TRP A 209 16.21 8.79 -10.47
C TRP A 209 15.49 7.44 -10.37
N TRP A 210 16.19 6.37 -10.68
CA TRP A 210 15.80 5.01 -10.32
C TRP A 210 17.02 4.21 -9.88
N THR A 211 16.77 3.18 -9.09
CA THR A 211 17.77 2.20 -8.65
C THR A 211 17.21 0.79 -8.80
N LEU A 212 18.00 -0.11 -9.38
CA LEU A 212 17.79 -1.55 -9.37
C LEU A 212 18.78 -2.18 -8.39
N TYR A 213 18.26 -2.84 -7.37
CA TYR A 213 19.03 -3.59 -6.39
C TYR A 213 19.00 -5.06 -6.76
N TYR A 214 20.16 -5.68 -6.88
CA TYR A 214 20.26 -7.09 -7.27
C TYR A 214 21.46 -7.79 -6.64
N ASP A 215 21.44 -9.11 -6.72
CA ASP A 215 22.59 -9.95 -6.43
C ASP A 215 23.03 -10.66 -7.72
N ARG A 216 24.31 -10.56 -8.06
CA ARG A 216 24.86 -11.12 -9.30
C ARG A 216 24.92 -12.66 -9.29
N VAL A 217 25.11 -13.27 -8.12
CA VAL A 217 25.25 -14.71 -7.94
C VAL A 217 23.88 -15.36 -7.74
N TYR A 218 23.09 -14.81 -6.84
CA TYR A 218 21.79 -15.34 -6.41
C TYR A 218 20.64 -14.73 -7.21
N ASP A 219 20.73 -14.75 -8.54
CA ASP A 219 19.66 -14.29 -9.43
C ASP A 219 18.39 -15.18 -9.33
N ALA A 220 17.24 -14.69 -9.82
CA ALA A 220 15.99 -15.44 -9.84
C ALA A 220 16.18 -16.84 -10.42
N GLY A 221 15.68 -17.86 -9.74
CA GLY A 221 15.82 -19.27 -10.18
C GLY A 221 17.17 -19.90 -9.86
N PHE A 222 18.11 -19.18 -9.24
CA PHE A 222 19.25 -19.82 -8.58
C PHE A 222 18.74 -20.77 -7.49
N ALA A 223 19.21 -22.02 -7.51
CA ALA A 223 18.87 -23.04 -6.53
C ALA A 223 20.14 -23.72 -6.02
N GLY A 224 20.61 -23.29 -4.85
CA GLY A 224 21.73 -23.90 -4.14
C GLY A 224 21.27 -24.77 -2.97
N PRO A 225 22.18 -25.54 -2.33
CA PRO A 225 21.83 -26.46 -1.25
C PRO A 225 21.15 -25.80 -0.04
N ALA A 226 21.49 -24.54 0.25
CA ALA A 226 21.00 -23.80 1.41
C ALA A 226 20.26 -22.50 1.05
N ARG A 227 20.26 -22.08 -0.22
CA ARG A 227 19.79 -20.75 -0.63
C ARG A 227 19.09 -20.77 -1.98
N LYS A 228 18.14 -19.87 -2.14
CA LYS A 228 17.44 -19.61 -3.39
C LYS A 228 17.55 -18.12 -3.70
N GLY A 229 17.82 -17.81 -4.96
CA GLY A 229 17.74 -16.45 -5.48
C GLY A 229 16.31 -16.17 -5.93
N VAL A 230 15.68 -15.14 -5.36
CA VAL A 230 14.31 -14.77 -5.74
C VAL A 230 14.24 -13.72 -6.85
N GLY A 231 15.33 -13.01 -7.14
CA GLY A 231 15.38 -11.93 -8.13
C GLY A 231 15.48 -10.55 -7.47
N PRO A 232 15.60 -9.48 -8.28
CA PRO A 232 15.95 -8.16 -7.80
C PRO A 232 14.74 -7.37 -7.27
N CYS A 233 14.96 -6.11 -6.91
CA CYS A 233 13.89 -5.13 -6.69
C CYS A 233 14.35 -3.75 -7.17
N SER A 234 13.42 -2.87 -7.49
CA SER A 234 13.76 -1.52 -7.95
C SER A 234 12.79 -0.47 -7.46
N MET A 235 13.26 0.76 -7.39
CA MET A 235 12.44 1.90 -7.08
C MET A 235 12.75 3.07 -8.01
N LEU A 236 11.76 3.93 -8.20
CA LEU A 236 11.81 5.14 -9.00
C LEU A 236 11.20 6.28 -8.19
N TRP A 237 11.71 7.50 -8.36
CA TRP A 237 11.18 8.69 -7.69
C TRP A 237 11.20 9.90 -8.62
N LEU A 238 10.61 11.01 -8.17
CA LEU A 238 10.64 12.27 -8.91
C LEU A 238 11.85 13.12 -8.46
N PRO A 239 12.79 13.46 -9.39
CA PRO A 239 13.89 14.37 -9.10
C PRO A 239 13.44 15.70 -8.51
N GLU A 240 12.32 16.22 -8.99
CA GLU A 240 11.80 17.55 -8.65
C GLU A 240 11.40 17.64 -7.17
N GLN A 241 11.14 16.52 -6.51
CA GLN A 241 10.74 16.42 -5.10
C GLN A 241 11.90 16.07 -4.15
N THR A 242 13.09 15.85 -4.71
CA THR A 242 14.23 15.23 -3.99
C THR A 242 15.43 16.16 -3.96
N GLU A 243 16.07 16.31 -2.81
CA GLU A 243 17.30 17.12 -2.65
C GLU A 243 18.56 16.27 -2.83
N SER A 244 18.59 15.09 -2.22
CA SER A 244 19.72 14.16 -2.33
C SER A 244 19.28 12.72 -2.10
N VAL A 245 19.94 11.79 -2.77
CA VAL A 245 19.78 10.34 -2.55
C VAL A 245 21.16 9.72 -2.37
N GLY A 246 21.30 8.82 -1.41
CA GLY A 246 22.55 8.10 -1.20
C GLY A 246 22.35 6.75 -0.53
N PHE A 247 23.32 5.86 -0.73
CA PHE A 247 23.32 4.51 -0.17
C PHE A 247 24.73 3.97 -0.01
N THR A 248 24.85 2.86 0.73
CA THR A 248 26.03 2.00 0.73
C THR A 248 25.61 0.60 0.31
N VAL A 249 26.31 0.01 -0.67
CA VAL A 249 26.03 -1.34 -1.15
C VAL A 249 26.58 -2.35 -0.14
N ALA A 250 25.83 -2.58 0.93
CA ALA A 250 26.23 -3.50 1.98
C ALA A 250 25.94 -4.96 1.61
N GLY A 251 26.75 -5.88 2.13
CA GLY A 251 26.68 -7.31 1.82
C GLY A 251 25.53 -8.08 2.48
N TYR A 252 24.64 -7.42 3.24
CA TYR A 252 23.47 -8.09 3.83
C TYR A 252 22.15 -7.32 3.72
N GLY A 253 22.10 -6.01 3.93
CA GLY A 253 20.91 -5.18 3.67
C GLY A 253 21.38 -3.91 2.97
N ILE A 254 20.59 -3.34 2.06
CA ILE A 254 20.91 -2.03 1.49
C ILE A 254 19.87 -1.05 2.00
N ASP A 255 20.34 -0.02 2.69
CA ASP A 255 19.53 1.12 3.10
C ASP A 255 19.80 2.28 2.13
N THR A 256 18.75 2.83 1.54
CA THR A 256 18.82 4.02 0.68
C THR A 256 18.15 5.18 1.37
N GLY A 257 18.90 6.26 1.57
CA GLY A 257 18.45 7.48 2.22
C GLY A 257 18.11 8.56 1.23
N PHE A 258 17.00 9.25 1.48
CA PHE A 258 16.54 10.41 0.73
C PHE A 258 16.45 11.61 1.67
N ALA A 259 16.94 12.76 1.22
CA ALA A 259 16.48 14.05 1.69
C ALA A 259 15.47 14.57 0.68
N LEU A 260 14.25 14.80 1.14
CA LEU A 260 13.14 15.27 0.32
C LEU A 260 12.89 16.75 0.61
N LYS A 261 12.44 17.49 -0.40
CA LYS A 261 12.21 18.94 -0.29
C LYS A 261 11.06 19.22 0.68
N PRO A 262 11.27 19.89 1.82
CA PRO A 262 10.27 20.01 2.86
C PRO A 262 9.04 20.85 2.45
N ASP A 263 9.17 21.71 1.45
CA ASP A 263 8.11 22.56 0.90
C ASP A 263 7.18 21.83 -0.09
N ALA A 264 7.57 20.65 -0.60
CA ALA A 264 6.78 19.90 -1.56
C ALA A 264 5.51 19.30 -0.96
N LEU A 265 5.54 18.88 0.31
CA LEU A 265 4.45 18.24 1.10
C LEU A 265 3.80 16.99 0.48
N GLU A 266 4.18 16.62 -0.74
CA GLU A 266 3.78 15.43 -1.46
C GLU A 266 5.01 14.81 -2.13
N TYR A 267 5.19 13.51 -1.94
CA TYR A 267 6.32 12.75 -2.50
C TYR A 267 5.84 11.47 -3.15
N ARG A 268 6.38 11.15 -4.33
CA ARG A 268 5.91 10.05 -5.15
C ARG A 268 7.03 9.08 -5.50
N PHE A 269 6.69 7.80 -5.46
CA PHE A 269 7.60 6.71 -5.75
C PHE A 269 6.90 5.61 -6.56
N ILE A 270 7.67 4.80 -7.27
CA ILE A 270 7.24 3.49 -7.76
C ILE A 270 8.13 2.44 -7.12
N PHE A 271 7.54 1.33 -6.67
CA PHE A 271 8.26 0.16 -6.16
C PHE A 271 7.95 -1.06 -7.02
N PHE A 272 9.00 -1.75 -7.43
CA PHE A 272 8.94 -3.06 -8.04
C PHE A 272 9.59 -4.07 -7.12
N ASP A 273 8.91 -5.18 -6.90
CA ASP A 273 9.53 -6.41 -6.40
C ASP A 273 9.63 -7.35 -7.61
N HIS A 274 10.83 -7.65 -8.07
CA HIS A 274 11.07 -8.47 -9.27
C HIS A 274 11.21 -9.95 -8.91
N ALA A 275 10.52 -10.42 -7.86
CA ALA A 275 10.50 -11.84 -7.52
C ALA A 275 10.09 -12.69 -8.73
N GLY A 276 10.92 -13.67 -9.06
CA GLY A 276 10.76 -14.56 -10.22
C GLY A 276 11.35 -14.02 -11.53
N THR A 277 11.77 -12.76 -11.59
CA THR A 277 12.32 -12.11 -12.78
C THR A 277 13.84 -12.09 -12.71
N LYS A 278 14.52 -12.39 -13.83
CA LYS A 278 15.98 -12.34 -13.91
C LYS A 278 16.50 -10.91 -13.83
N ASN A 279 17.71 -10.75 -13.31
CA ASN A 279 18.39 -9.46 -13.26
C ASN A 279 18.42 -8.77 -14.62
N ALA A 280 18.78 -9.49 -15.68
CA ALA A 280 18.86 -8.93 -17.03
C ALA A 280 17.51 -8.37 -17.53
N ASP A 281 16.42 -9.10 -17.29
CA ASP A 281 15.07 -8.67 -17.71
C ASP A 281 14.63 -7.41 -16.94
N ALA A 282 14.92 -7.36 -15.63
CA ALA A 282 14.63 -6.18 -14.81
C ALA A 282 15.46 -4.95 -15.21
N MET A 283 16.74 -5.14 -15.59
CA MET A 283 17.60 -4.10 -16.13
C MET A 283 17.05 -3.56 -17.46
N GLU A 284 16.74 -4.46 -18.40
CA GLU A 284 16.21 -4.09 -19.71
C GLU A 284 14.89 -3.31 -19.57
N MET A 285 13.99 -3.76 -18.69
CA MET A 285 12.73 -3.07 -18.41
C MET A 285 12.94 -1.63 -17.95
N LEU A 286 13.82 -1.40 -16.96
CA LEU A 286 14.05 -0.05 -16.43
C LEU A 286 14.76 0.85 -17.44
N GLN A 287 15.72 0.31 -18.20
CA GLN A 287 16.40 1.06 -19.25
C GLN A 287 15.44 1.45 -20.39
N ALA A 288 14.51 0.58 -20.76
CA ALA A 288 13.56 0.81 -21.85
C ALA A 288 12.39 1.70 -21.43
N HIS A 289 11.86 1.53 -20.23
CA HIS A 289 10.58 2.14 -19.81
C HIS A 289 10.69 3.13 -18.66
N GLY A 290 11.87 3.28 -18.03
CA GLY A 290 12.03 4.14 -16.86
C GLY A 290 11.48 5.54 -17.07
N GLU A 291 11.75 6.17 -18.22
CA GLU A 291 11.33 7.56 -18.46
C GLU A 291 9.81 7.68 -18.62
N ALA A 292 9.19 6.70 -19.28
CA ALA A 292 7.73 6.64 -19.38
C ALA A 292 7.09 6.44 -18.00
N LEU A 293 7.66 5.56 -17.17
CA LEU A 293 7.22 5.33 -15.79
C LEU A 293 7.37 6.59 -14.91
N ARG A 294 8.45 7.37 -15.11
CA ARG A 294 8.66 8.65 -14.40
C ARG A 294 7.59 9.67 -14.77
N GLN A 295 7.27 9.79 -16.05
CA GLN A 295 6.19 10.68 -16.50
C GLN A 295 4.84 10.21 -15.96
N GLU A 296 4.56 8.90 -16.03
CA GLU A 296 3.35 8.31 -15.46
C GLU A 296 3.23 8.61 -13.96
N LEU A 297 4.31 8.47 -13.19
CA LEU A 297 4.35 8.82 -11.76
C LEU A 297 4.02 10.30 -11.50
N ALA A 298 4.54 11.20 -12.33
CA ALA A 298 4.29 12.63 -12.23
C ALA A 298 2.82 12.99 -12.52
N ASP A 299 2.17 12.25 -13.41
CA ASP A 299 0.77 12.47 -13.78
C ASP A 299 -0.22 11.59 -12.99
N PHE A 300 0.28 10.65 -12.17
CA PHE A 300 -0.54 9.68 -11.48
C PHE A 300 -1.49 10.35 -10.47
N VAL A 301 -2.79 10.13 -10.65
CA VAL A 301 -3.82 10.58 -9.71
C VAL A 301 -3.92 9.59 -8.56
N PHE A 302 -3.52 9.98 -7.36
CA PHE A 302 -3.58 9.11 -6.17
C PHE A 302 -4.90 9.14 -5.42
N VAL A 303 -5.76 10.14 -5.67
CA VAL A 303 -7.10 10.19 -5.05
C VAL A 303 -7.90 8.98 -5.49
N ASP A 304 -8.52 8.29 -4.53
CA ASP A 304 -9.33 7.11 -4.77
C ASP A 304 -10.66 7.54 -5.41
N PRO A 305 -10.99 7.07 -6.64
CA PRO A 305 -12.26 7.41 -7.28
C PRO A 305 -13.47 7.02 -6.44
N ALA A 306 -13.36 5.96 -5.62
CA ALA A 306 -14.45 5.57 -4.72
C ALA A 306 -14.75 6.64 -3.67
N LEU A 307 -13.83 7.56 -3.37
CA LEU A 307 -14.06 8.65 -2.42
C LEU A 307 -14.61 9.91 -3.10
N THR A 308 -14.34 10.12 -4.39
CA THR A 308 -14.83 11.29 -5.12
C THR A 308 -16.17 11.04 -5.81
N GLU A 309 -16.39 9.81 -6.24
CA GLU A 309 -17.51 9.38 -7.10
C GLU A 309 -18.47 8.42 -6.38
N TRP A 310 -18.35 8.24 -5.05
CA TRP A 310 -19.29 7.40 -4.29
C TRP A 310 -20.73 7.87 -4.50
N PRO A 311 -21.66 7.01 -4.94
CA PRO A 311 -23.02 7.42 -5.25
C PRO A 311 -23.87 7.50 -3.96
N LEU A 312 -23.51 8.44 -3.07
CA LEU A 312 -24.12 8.58 -1.74
C LEU A 312 -25.65 8.65 -1.78
N GLU A 313 -26.18 9.47 -2.68
CA GLU A 313 -27.62 9.67 -2.85
C GLU A 313 -28.35 8.39 -3.27
N GLU A 314 -27.76 7.63 -4.20
CA GLU A 314 -28.31 6.34 -4.64
C GLU A 314 -28.27 5.30 -3.52
N LYS A 315 -27.13 5.21 -2.82
CA LYS A 315 -26.93 4.30 -1.68
C LYS A 315 -27.88 4.61 -0.55
N ARG A 316 -28.06 5.89 -0.21
CA ARG A 316 -29.02 6.34 0.80
C ARG A 316 -30.44 5.92 0.41
N ALA A 317 -30.85 6.17 -0.83
CA ALA A 317 -32.18 5.79 -1.32
C ALA A 317 -32.38 4.26 -1.38
N GLU A 318 -31.32 3.48 -1.59
CA GLU A 318 -31.35 2.01 -1.46
C GLU A 318 -31.65 1.60 -0.01
N ILE A 319 -30.88 2.11 0.94
CA ILE A 319 -31.03 1.79 2.36
C ILE A 319 -32.39 2.21 2.90
N GLU A 320 -32.86 3.42 2.57
CA GLU A 320 -34.17 3.93 3.00
C GLU A 320 -35.32 3.03 2.52
N ARG A 321 -35.24 2.54 1.27
CA ARG A 321 -36.24 1.60 0.73
C ARG A 321 -36.25 0.27 1.48
N VAL A 322 -35.08 -0.24 1.83
CA VAL A 322 -34.94 -1.50 2.57
C VAL A 322 -35.41 -1.33 4.01
N LEU A 323 -35.03 -0.26 4.71
CA LEU A 323 -35.46 -0.02 6.08
C LEU A 323 -36.96 0.31 6.21
N ALA A 324 -37.58 0.85 5.17
CA ALA A 324 -39.03 1.10 5.16
C ALA A 324 -39.87 -0.18 5.29
N THR A 325 -39.31 -1.36 5.00
CA THR A 325 -39.98 -2.65 5.21
C THR A 325 -39.75 -3.23 6.62
N MET A 326 -38.90 -2.60 7.43
CA MET A 326 -38.45 -3.09 8.75
C MET A 326 -38.48 -1.98 9.81
N PRO A 327 -39.66 -1.42 10.16
CA PRO A 327 -39.78 -0.27 11.06
C PRO A 327 -39.26 -0.49 12.48
N GLU A 328 -39.08 -1.75 12.89
CA GLU A 328 -38.47 -2.15 14.16
C GLU A 328 -36.94 -1.97 14.20
N GLU A 329 -36.27 -1.86 13.04
CA GLU A 329 -34.81 -1.73 12.91
C GLU A 329 -34.32 -0.29 13.11
N GLN A 330 -34.77 0.35 14.19
CA GLN A 330 -34.52 1.76 14.47
C GLN A 330 -33.03 2.09 14.65
N GLU A 331 -32.27 1.18 15.26
CA GLU A 331 -30.83 1.35 15.48
C GLU A 331 -30.04 1.33 14.17
N MET A 332 -30.30 0.36 13.29
CA MET A 332 -29.69 0.35 11.96
C MET A 332 -30.06 1.59 11.16
N ALA A 333 -31.33 2.01 11.21
CA ALA A 333 -31.77 3.22 10.54
C ALA A 333 -31.01 4.46 11.03
N ALA A 334 -30.82 4.60 12.34
CA ALA A 334 -30.03 5.68 12.92
C ALA A 334 -28.56 5.63 12.46
N ASN A 335 -27.94 4.46 12.44
CA ASN A 335 -26.55 4.28 12.01
C ASN A 335 -26.35 4.69 10.54
N TYR A 336 -27.18 4.21 9.62
CA TYR A 336 -27.07 4.57 8.20
C TYR A 336 -27.37 6.06 7.94
N GLN A 337 -28.31 6.66 8.68
CA GLN A 337 -28.56 8.10 8.59
C GLN A 337 -27.35 8.91 9.07
N GLN A 338 -26.74 8.51 10.19
CA GLN A 338 -25.53 9.15 10.71
C GLN A 338 -24.38 9.02 9.72
N TRP A 339 -24.12 7.82 9.20
CA TRP A 339 -23.09 7.59 8.18
C TRP A 339 -23.31 8.43 6.93
N ALA A 340 -24.56 8.58 6.46
CA ALA A 340 -24.83 9.40 5.29
C ALA A 340 -24.50 10.89 5.53
N LEU A 341 -24.83 11.42 6.72
CA LEU A 341 -24.50 12.79 7.10
C LEU A 341 -22.99 13.00 7.22
N GLU A 342 -22.28 12.09 7.87
CA GLU A 342 -20.83 12.14 8.02
C GLU A 342 -20.13 12.04 6.65
N LEU A 343 -20.56 11.13 5.78
CA LEU A 343 -20.02 11.01 4.42
C LEU A 343 -20.23 12.28 3.59
N GLU A 344 -21.38 12.94 3.69
CA GLU A 344 -21.61 14.21 3.00
C GLU A 344 -20.59 15.28 3.43
N GLN A 345 -20.35 15.40 4.75
CA GLN A 345 -19.36 16.33 5.30
C GLN A 345 -17.93 15.99 4.84
N HIS A 346 -17.55 14.72 4.91
CA HIS A 346 -16.22 14.28 4.50
C HIS A 346 -16.00 14.45 3.00
N PHE A 347 -16.96 14.08 2.15
CA PHE A 347 -16.86 14.32 0.70
C PHE A 347 -16.78 15.80 0.35
N GLN A 348 -17.51 16.66 1.07
CA GLN A 348 -17.37 18.10 0.90
C GLN A 348 -15.96 18.57 1.24
N ALA A 349 -15.37 18.09 2.34
CA ALA A 349 -14.00 18.43 2.73
C ALA A 349 -12.99 17.97 1.67
N VAL A 350 -13.08 16.71 1.21
CA VAL A 350 -12.23 16.13 0.16
C VAL A 350 -12.32 16.94 -1.15
N ARG A 351 -13.51 17.39 -1.54
CA ARG A 351 -13.70 18.19 -2.76
C ARG A 351 -13.20 19.63 -2.63
N SER A 352 -13.21 20.19 -1.42
CA SER A 352 -12.92 21.60 -1.19
C SER A 352 -11.43 21.89 -0.99
N ALA A 353 -10.62 20.87 -0.67
CA ALA A 353 -9.21 21.03 -0.38
C ALA A 353 -8.39 19.81 -0.84
N PRO A 354 -7.66 19.88 -1.97
CA PRO A 354 -6.78 18.80 -2.43
C PRO A 354 -5.64 18.50 -1.43
N ALA A 355 -5.27 19.48 -0.61
CA ALA A 355 -4.41 19.35 0.57
C ALA A 355 -5.19 19.80 1.80
N GLY A 356 -5.27 18.99 2.88
CA GLY A 356 -6.09 19.29 4.06
C GLY A 356 -7.28 18.33 4.29
N ALA A 357 -7.29 17.16 3.63
CA ALA A 357 -8.37 16.19 3.70
C ALA A 357 -7.90 14.76 4.05
N ILE A 358 -6.66 14.54 4.51
CA ILE A 358 -6.16 13.20 4.88
C ILE A 358 -7.14 12.49 5.84
N MET A 359 -7.52 13.17 6.93
CA MET A 359 -8.46 12.61 7.90
C MET A 359 -9.87 12.45 7.35
N ALA A 360 -10.32 13.39 6.51
CA ALA A 360 -11.63 13.29 5.87
C ALA A 360 -11.70 12.10 4.91
N GLU A 361 -10.66 11.84 4.11
CA GLU A 361 -10.55 10.65 3.27
C GLU A 361 -10.51 9.37 4.11
N ALA A 362 -9.74 9.35 5.21
CA ALA A 362 -9.62 8.20 6.09
C ALA A 362 -10.97 7.83 6.74
N GLU A 363 -11.68 8.82 7.29
CA GLU A 363 -13.00 8.61 7.89
C GLU A 363 -14.06 8.25 6.85
N ALA A 364 -14.07 8.90 5.68
CA ALA A 364 -14.98 8.54 4.60
C ALA A 364 -14.76 7.09 4.16
N ALA A 365 -13.51 6.67 4.00
CA ALA A 365 -13.16 5.29 3.65
C ALA A 365 -13.62 4.29 4.71
N ARG A 366 -13.45 4.61 6.00
CA ARG A 366 -13.94 3.76 7.10
C ARG A 366 -15.46 3.63 7.07
N ILE A 367 -16.18 4.76 6.96
CA ILE A 367 -17.65 4.76 6.94
C ILE A 367 -18.17 4.00 5.72
N ILE A 368 -17.54 4.13 4.55
CA ILE A 368 -17.87 3.34 3.36
C ILE A 368 -17.71 1.84 3.64
N ALA A 369 -16.60 1.43 4.26
CA ALA A 369 -16.37 0.02 4.59
C ALA A 369 -17.41 -0.52 5.57
N ASP A 370 -17.75 0.25 6.62
CA ASP A 370 -18.78 -0.11 7.59
C ASP A 370 -20.16 -0.20 6.94
N TRP A 371 -20.48 0.75 6.05
CA TRP A 371 -21.71 0.74 5.25
C TRP A 371 -21.82 -0.53 4.40
N GLU A 372 -20.76 -0.88 3.66
CA GLU A 372 -20.75 -2.06 2.81
C GLU A 372 -20.78 -3.37 3.61
N ALA A 373 -20.11 -3.42 4.76
CA ALA A 373 -20.11 -4.58 5.65
C ALA A 373 -21.50 -4.83 6.25
N GLY A 374 -22.27 -3.78 6.52
CA GLY A 374 -23.64 -3.89 7.06
C GLY A 374 -24.70 -4.30 6.02
N LEU A 375 -24.44 -4.11 4.73
CA LEU A 375 -25.42 -4.35 3.66
C LEU A 375 -25.92 -5.81 3.57
N PRO A 376 -25.06 -6.84 3.64
CA PRO A 376 -25.51 -8.24 3.58
C PRO A 376 -26.48 -8.60 4.70
N GLU A 377 -26.21 -8.16 5.92
CA GLU A 377 -27.08 -8.41 7.07
C GLU A 377 -28.43 -7.71 6.89
N LEU A 378 -28.42 -6.43 6.51
CA LEU A 378 -29.63 -5.67 6.26
C LEU A 378 -30.51 -6.32 5.17
N ARG A 379 -29.89 -6.75 4.07
CA ARG A 379 -30.59 -7.45 2.97
C ARG A 379 -31.15 -8.80 3.40
N LEU A 380 -30.44 -9.54 4.26
CA LEU A 380 -30.92 -10.81 4.80
C LEU A 380 -32.15 -10.59 5.70
N ARG A 381 -32.13 -9.58 6.56
CA ARG A 381 -33.27 -9.24 7.42
C ARG A 381 -34.50 -8.84 6.60
N ASP A 382 -34.34 -8.01 5.58
CA ASP A 382 -35.44 -7.64 4.66
C ASP A 382 -36.01 -8.85 3.91
N LEU A 383 -35.15 -9.79 3.51
CA LEU A 383 -35.61 -11.03 2.89
C LEU A 383 -36.44 -11.88 3.88
N LEU A 384 -35.99 -12.00 5.13
CA LEU A 384 -36.68 -12.78 6.16
C LEU A 384 -38.02 -12.16 6.56
N ASN A 385 -38.13 -10.83 6.62
CA ASN A 385 -39.38 -10.14 6.94
C ASN A 385 -40.46 -10.25 5.85
N ARG A 386 -40.09 -10.68 4.64
CA ARG A 386 -41.01 -10.89 3.52
C ARG A 386 -41.56 -12.31 3.40
N ILE A 387 -41.03 -13.25 4.21
CA ILE A 387 -41.47 -14.65 4.30
C ILE A 387 -42.47 -14.76 5.45
#